data_AF-H8GNF4-F1
#
_entry.id   AF-H8GNF4-F1
#
_cell.length_a   1.000
_cell.length_b   1.000
_cell.length_c   1.000
_cell.angle_alpha   90.00
_cell.angle_beta   90.00
_cell.angle_gamma   90.00
#
_symmetry.space_group_name_H-M   'P 1'
#
loop_
_entity.id
_entity.type
_entity.pdbx_description
1 polymer ?
#
loop_
_entity_poly.entity_id
_entity_poly.type
_entity_poly.pdbx_seq_one_letter_code
_entity_poly.pdbx_strand_id
1 'polypeptide(L)'
;MSINFDKALGIHAQALALREKRSEVLASNLVNADTPGYKARDLDFSSVLKQNMPSGLNLSGLNLERTRTNHLAPPELTLGARMMYRNPNQASLDGNTVEAHVEQAKFAENAVQYQASLNFINNSLAGLMTALRGE
;
A
#
# COMPACT_ATOMS: atom_id res chain seq x y z
N MET A 1 12.06 -31.07 -3.20
CA MET A 1 11.29 -29.91 -3.71
C MET A 1 10.98 -29.01 -2.52
N SER A 2 11.57 -27.83 -2.43
CA SER A 2 11.20 -26.86 -1.40
C SER A 2 9.92 -26.13 -1.83
N ILE A 3 8.93 -26.10 -0.95
CA ILE A 3 7.71 -25.33 -1.16
C ILE A 3 8.09 -23.86 -0.99
N ASN A 4 8.09 -23.09 -2.09
CA ASN A 4 8.35 -21.65 -2.03
C ASN A 4 7.04 -20.93 -1.71
N PHE A 5 6.79 -20.67 -0.43
CA PHE A 5 5.58 -20.01 0.06
C PHE A 5 5.38 -18.62 -0.53
N ASP A 6 6.45 -17.86 -0.77
CA ASP A 6 6.39 -16.56 -1.44
C ASP A 6 5.79 -16.65 -2.84
N LYS A 7 6.14 -17.70 -3.59
CA LYS A 7 5.61 -17.92 -4.94
C LYS A 7 4.16 -18.41 -4.90
N ALA A 8 3.78 -19.16 -3.87
CA ALA A 8 2.44 -19.71 -3.71
C ALA A 8 1.43 -18.67 -3.20
N LEU A 9 1.86 -17.74 -2.33
CA LEU A 9 1.06 -16.62 -1.83
C LEU A 9 1.07 -15.43 -2.80
N GLY A 10 2.08 -15.36 -3.68
CA GLY A 10 2.20 -14.36 -4.73
C GLY A 10 2.12 -12.93 -4.19
N ILE A 11 1.39 -12.08 -4.89
CA ILE A 11 1.22 -10.66 -4.54
C ILE A 11 0.31 -10.43 -3.32
N HIS A 12 -0.41 -11.43 -2.85
CA HIS A 12 -1.48 -11.25 -1.86
C HIS A 12 -0.93 -10.92 -0.47
N ALA A 13 0.18 -11.54 -0.06
CA ALA A 13 0.83 -11.25 1.22
C ALA A 13 1.36 -9.80 1.26
N GLN A 14 2.02 -9.35 0.20
CA GLN A 14 2.50 -7.98 0.08
C GLN A 14 1.35 -6.97 -0.03
N ALA A 15 0.28 -7.32 -0.77
CA ALA A 15 -0.91 -6.48 -0.87
C ALA A 15 -1.62 -6.33 0.49
N LEU A 16 -1.67 -7.39 1.31
CA LEU A 16 -2.23 -7.36 2.65
C LEU A 16 -1.45 -6.37 3.55
N ALA A 17 -0.13 -6.49 3.60
CA ALA A 17 0.73 -5.59 4.38
C ALA A 17 0.59 -4.13 3.93
N LEU A 18 0.48 -3.91 2.61
CA LEU A 18 0.30 -2.56 2.07
C LEU A 18 -1.09 -1.99 2.41
N ARG A 19 -2.14 -2.81 2.41
CA ARG A 19 -3.48 -2.41 2.85
C ARG A 19 -3.52 -2.09 4.34
N GLU A 20 -2.82 -2.86 5.16
CA GLU A 20 -2.66 -2.55 6.58
C GLU A 20 -2.01 -1.19 6.79
N LYS A 21 -0.88 -0.92 6.10
CA LYS A 21 -0.21 0.38 6.18
C LYS A 21 -1.11 1.51 5.68
N ARG A 22 -1.91 1.28 4.63
CA ARG A 22 -2.87 2.26 4.14
C ARG A 22 -3.96 2.57 5.17
N SER A 23 -4.45 1.58 5.92
CA SER A 23 -5.40 1.82 7.02
C SER A 23 -4.81 2.76 8.06
N GLU A 24 -3.54 2.59 8.43
CA GLU A 24 -2.85 3.47 9.38
C GLU A 24 -2.76 4.91 8.85
N VAL A 25 -2.40 5.09 7.57
CA VAL A 25 -2.32 6.42 6.94
C VAL A 25 -3.69 7.10 6.87
N LEU A 26 -4.73 6.36 6.47
CA LEU A 26 -6.10 6.89 6.40
C LEU A 26 -6.65 7.23 7.79
N ALA A 27 -6.36 6.40 8.80
CA ALA A 27 -6.71 6.70 10.19
C ALA A 27 -6.00 7.95 10.70
N SER A 28 -4.70 8.11 10.40
CA SER A 28 -3.94 9.32 10.74
C SER A 28 -4.55 10.56 10.08
N ASN A 29 -4.94 10.49 8.81
CA ASN A 29 -5.62 11.60 8.14
C ASN A 29 -6.95 11.94 8.83
N LEU A 30 -7.76 10.93 9.17
CA LEU A 30 -9.07 11.11 9.78
C LEU A 30 -8.97 11.78 11.16
N VAL A 31 -8.00 11.38 11.99
CA VAL A 31 -7.75 11.99 13.30
C VAL A 31 -7.31 13.45 13.17
N ASN A 32 -6.57 13.79 12.11
CA ASN A 32 -6.10 15.14 11.84
C ASN A 32 -7.04 15.94 10.91
N ALA A 33 -8.28 15.49 10.71
CA ALA A 33 -9.26 16.17 9.85
C ALA A 33 -9.63 17.58 10.35
N ASP A 34 -9.51 17.83 11.66
CA ASP A 34 -9.77 19.13 12.26
C ASP A 34 -8.47 19.87 12.67
N THR A 35 -7.32 19.45 12.12
CA THR A 35 -6.02 20.07 12.39
C THR A 35 -5.65 21.07 11.30
N PRO A 36 -5.58 22.39 11.60
CA PRO A 36 -5.23 23.41 10.61
C PRO A 36 -3.89 23.13 9.93
N GLY A 37 -3.82 23.35 8.62
CA GLY A 37 -2.59 23.18 7.82
C GLY A 37 -2.14 21.72 7.57
N TYR A 38 -2.87 20.71 8.06
CA TYR A 38 -2.52 19.31 7.82
C TYR A 38 -2.64 18.93 6.33
N LYS A 39 -1.73 18.07 5.85
CA LYS A 39 -1.68 17.62 4.45
C LYS A 39 -1.91 16.12 4.36
N ALA A 40 -3.05 15.74 3.80
CA ALA A 40 -3.44 14.36 3.59
C ALA A 40 -2.43 13.60 2.71
N ARG A 41 -2.04 12.41 3.16
CA ARG A 41 -1.16 11.50 2.42
C ARG A 41 -1.91 10.23 2.02
N ASP A 42 -1.43 9.55 0.99
CA ASP A 42 -1.91 8.22 0.58
C ASP A 42 -0.75 7.42 -0.05
N LEU A 43 -0.93 6.10 -0.11
CA LEU A 43 0.02 5.17 -0.73
C LEU A 43 -0.39 4.90 -2.17
N ASP A 44 0.55 4.98 -3.10
CA ASP A 44 0.31 4.59 -4.49
C ASP A 44 0.41 3.07 -4.67
N PHE A 45 -0.68 2.37 -4.37
CA PHE A 45 -0.80 0.93 -4.56
C PHE A 45 -0.64 0.52 -6.05
N SER A 46 -1.04 1.40 -6.97
CA SER A 46 -1.04 1.09 -8.41
C SER A 46 0.37 0.92 -8.97
N SER A 47 1.34 1.70 -8.48
CA SER A 47 2.73 1.53 -8.87
C SER A 47 3.35 0.25 -8.30
N VAL A 48 2.99 -0.14 -7.06
CA VAL A 48 3.45 -1.42 -6.48
C VAL A 48 2.94 -2.62 -7.27
N LEU A 49 1.66 -2.62 -7.65
CA LEU A 49 1.09 -3.71 -8.45
C LEU A 49 1.75 -3.81 -9.82
N LYS A 50 2.02 -2.66 -10.46
CA LYS A 50 2.74 -2.60 -11.74
C LYS A 50 4.18 -3.08 -11.64
N GLN A 51 4.88 -2.81 -10.53
CA GLN A 51 6.24 -3.30 -10.29
C GLN A 51 6.30 -4.81 -10.08
N ASN A 52 5.27 -5.40 -9.46
CA ASN A 52 5.19 -6.84 -9.18
C ASN A 52 4.57 -7.65 -10.34
N MET A 53 4.08 -7.00 -11.39
CA MET A 53 3.63 -7.67 -12.62
C MET A 53 4.86 -8.14 -13.44
N PRO A 54 4.82 -9.34 -14.03
CA PRO A 54 5.95 -9.95 -14.75
C PRO A 54 6.41 -9.17 -16.00
N SER A 55 5.60 -8.22 -16.49
CA SER A 55 5.91 -7.35 -17.64
C SER A 55 6.25 -5.91 -17.22
N GLY A 56 6.29 -5.63 -15.92
CA GLY A 56 6.68 -4.32 -15.39
C GLY A 56 8.20 -4.16 -15.41
N LEU A 57 8.68 -2.99 -15.85
CA LEU A 57 10.08 -2.60 -15.66
C LEU A 57 10.37 -2.63 -14.16
N ASN A 58 11.13 -3.61 -13.69
CA ASN A 58 11.50 -3.75 -12.29
C ASN A 58 12.49 -2.62 -11.92
N LEU A 59 11.94 -1.45 -11.60
CA LEU A 59 12.67 -0.25 -11.18
C LEU A 59 13.29 -0.41 -9.79
N SER A 60 12.99 -1.49 -9.06
CA SER A 60 13.59 -1.77 -7.74
C SER A 60 15.09 -2.09 -7.82
N GLY A 61 15.67 -2.18 -9.02
CA GLY A 61 17.11 -2.36 -9.24
C GLY A 61 17.90 -1.09 -9.57
N LEU A 62 17.26 0.06 -9.84
CA LEU A 62 17.98 1.32 -10.09
C LEU A 62 18.25 2.04 -8.77
N ASN A 63 19.18 1.51 -7.98
CA ASN A 63 19.73 2.25 -6.86
C ASN A 63 20.57 3.41 -7.39
N LEU A 64 20.08 4.64 -7.17
CA LEU A 64 20.82 5.86 -7.48
C LEU A 64 21.91 6.03 -6.42
N GLU A 65 23.18 5.96 -6.82
CA GLU A 65 24.31 6.20 -5.92
C GLU A 65 24.39 7.68 -5.56
N ARG A 66 24.33 7.99 -4.26
CA ARG A 66 24.34 9.37 -3.79
C ARG A 66 25.78 9.85 -3.63
N THR A 67 26.31 10.55 -4.64
CA THR A 67 27.72 11.01 -4.64
C THR A 67 28.07 12.09 -3.61
N ARG A 68 27.08 12.86 -3.11
CA ARG A 68 27.25 13.81 -2.00
C ARG A 68 26.03 13.81 -1.09
N THR A 69 26.22 14.10 0.20
CA THR A 69 25.14 14.16 1.20
C THR A 69 23.98 15.10 0.85
N ASN A 70 24.24 16.17 0.08
CA ASN A 70 23.23 17.14 -0.35
C ASN A 70 22.54 16.80 -1.68
N HIS A 71 22.84 15.65 -2.29
CA HIS A 71 22.14 15.22 -3.49
C HIS A 71 20.75 14.67 -3.15
N LEU A 72 19.85 14.73 -4.13
CA LEU A 72 18.48 14.23 -4.01
C LEU A 72 18.51 12.76 -3.60
N ALA A 73 17.92 12.45 -2.44
CA ALA A 73 17.72 11.08 -2.03
C ALA A 73 16.62 10.44 -2.90
N PRO A 74 16.71 9.14 -3.20
CA PRO A 74 15.60 8.43 -3.79
C PRO A 74 14.36 8.56 -2.89
N PRO A 75 13.15 8.64 -3.47
CA PRO A 75 11.93 8.76 -2.70
C PRO A 75 11.80 7.58 -1.73
N GLU A 76 11.46 7.86 -0.49
CA GLU A 76 11.26 6.83 0.53
C GLU A 76 10.10 5.91 0.10
N LEU A 77 10.40 4.60 0.06
CA LEU A 77 9.46 3.56 -0.32
C LEU A 77 9.01 2.84 0.96
N THR A 78 7.72 2.90 1.26
CA THR A 78 7.10 2.12 2.33
C THR A 78 6.55 0.83 1.73
N LEU A 79 7.14 -0.33 2.04
CA LEU A 79 6.75 -1.63 1.47
C LEU A 79 6.74 -1.65 -0.08
N GLY A 80 7.60 -0.84 -0.72
CA GLY A 80 7.65 -0.68 -2.17
C GLY A 80 6.68 0.37 -2.74
N ALA A 81 5.78 0.93 -1.93
CA ALA A 81 4.89 2.02 -2.33
C ALA A 81 5.49 3.39 -2.01
N ARG A 82 5.24 4.38 -2.87
CA ARG A 82 5.59 5.77 -2.59
C ARG A 82 4.47 6.44 -1.80
N MET A 83 4.83 7.09 -0.70
CA MET A 83 3.93 8.00 0.02
C MET A 83 3.81 9.31 -0.75
N MET A 84 2.59 9.68 -1.13
CA MET A 84 2.32 10.90 -1.88
C MET A 84 1.30 11.77 -1.15
N TYR A 85 1.45 13.09 -1.29
CA TYR A 85 0.41 14.02 -0.89
C TYR A 85 -0.74 13.97 -1.88
N ARG A 86 -1.96 14.10 -1.36
CA ARG A 86 -3.16 14.12 -2.18
C ARG A 86 -3.49 15.54 -2.61
N ASN A 87 -3.98 15.68 -3.84
CA ASN A 87 -4.61 16.92 -4.27
C ASN A 87 -6.06 16.93 -3.75
N PRO A 88 -6.46 17.88 -2.90
CA PRO A 88 -7.83 17.97 -2.39
C PRO A 88 -8.80 18.37 -3.51
N ASN A 89 -10.04 17.88 -3.47
CA ASN A 89 -11.08 18.34 -4.39
C ASN A 89 -11.73 19.63 -3.87
N GLN A 90 -11.85 19.76 -2.56
CA GLN A 90 -12.26 20.96 -1.84
C GLN A 90 -11.14 21.40 -0.89
N ALA A 91 -10.51 22.53 -1.20
CA ALA A 91 -9.53 23.13 -0.31
C ALA A 91 -10.25 23.76 0.89
N SER A 92 -9.85 23.41 2.11
CA SER A 92 -10.35 24.06 3.31
C SER A 92 -9.74 25.46 3.46
N LEU A 93 -10.48 26.35 4.12
CA LEU A 93 -10.07 27.75 4.34
C LEU A 93 -8.84 27.86 5.26
N ASP A 94 -8.64 26.87 6.15
CA ASP A 94 -7.53 26.76 7.10
C ASP A 94 -6.29 26.08 6.50
N GLY A 95 -6.31 25.77 5.20
CA GLY A 95 -5.21 25.09 4.51
C GLY A 95 -5.11 23.59 4.81
N ASN A 96 -6.07 23.00 5.53
CA ASN A 96 -6.19 21.55 5.64
C ASN A 96 -6.63 20.96 4.30
N THR A 97 -6.00 19.85 3.89
CA THR A 97 -6.35 19.12 2.66
C THR A 97 -7.05 17.80 2.93
N VAL A 98 -7.42 17.53 4.18
CA VAL A 98 -8.18 16.34 4.57
C VAL A 98 -9.67 16.60 4.36
N GLU A 99 -10.31 15.65 3.69
CA GLU A 99 -11.74 15.66 3.45
C GLU A 99 -12.35 14.50 4.24
N ALA A 100 -12.90 14.77 5.43
CA ALA A 100 -13.30 13.70 6.38
C ALA A 100 -14.20 12.62 5.77
N HIS A 101 -15.20 13.02 4.97
CA HIS A 101 -16.10 12.08 4.30
C HIS A 101 -15.39 11.23 3.23
N VAL A 102 -14.42 11.80 2.52
CA VAL A 102 -13.60 11.07 1.54
C VAL A 102 -12.65 10.11 2.25
N GLU A 103 -12.02 10.53 3.35
CA GLU A 103 -11.16 9.64 4.16
C GLU A 103 -11.96 8.45 4.71
N GLN A 104 -13.16 8.69 5.23
CA GLN A 104 -14.03 7.63 5.74
C GLN A 104 -14.43 6.64 4.63
N ALA A 105 -14.81 7.14 3.46
CA ALA A 105 -15.14 6.30 2.31
C ALA A 105 -13.93 5.45 1.88
N LYS A 106 -12.74 6.04 1.79
CA LYS A 106 -11.50 5.32 1.45
C LYS A 106 -11.10 4.32 2.52
N PHE A 107 -11.29 4.63 3.80
CA PHE A 107 -11.01 3.71 4.89
C PHE A 107 -11.92 2.49 4.81
N ALA A 108 -13.22 2.69 4.55
CA ALA A 108 -14.17 1.62 4.35
C ALA A 108 -13.82 0.76 3.12
N GLU A 109 -13.47 1.39 2.00
CA GLU A 109 -13.00 0.70 0.79
C GLU A 109 -11.77 -0.17 1.09
N ASN A 110 -10.77 0.39 1.78
CA ASN A 110 -9.56 -0.33 2.14
C ASN A 110 -9.85 -1.50 3.10
N ALA A 111 -10.81 -1.36 4.02
CA ALA A 111 -11.23 -2.43 4.91
C ALA A 111 -11.86 -3.62 4.15
N VAL A 112 -12.74 -3.35 3.18
CA VAL A 112 -13.32 -4.39 2.31
C VAL A 112 -12.23 -5.08 1.50
N GLN A 113 -11.30 -4.31 0.93
CA GLN A 113 -10.16 -4.86 0.21
C GLN A 113 -9.27 -5.70 1.13
N TYR A 114 -8.96 -5.24 2.35
CA TYR A 114 -8.16 -5.98 3.31
C TYR A 114 -8.77 -7.35 3.64
N GLN A 115 -10.08 -7.39 3.93
CA GLN A 115 -10.82 -8.63 4.14
C GLN A 115 -10.77 -9.56 2.93
N ALA A 116 -10.92 -9.02 1.71
CA ALA A 116 -10.79 -9.82 0.49
C ALA A 116 -9.39 -10.44 0.36
N SER A 117 -8.31 -9.71 0.67
CA SER A 117 -6.94 -10.26 0.66
C SER A 117 -6.77 -11.41 1.65
N LEU A 118 -7.31 -11.27 2.86
CA LEU A 118 -7.28 -12.35 3.86
C LEU A 118 -7.99 -13.61 3.35
N ASN A 119 -9.16 -13.44 2.71
CA ASN A 119 -9.89 -14.57 2.14
C ASN A 119 -9.09 -15.28 1.04
N PHE A 120 -8.41 -14.53 0.16
CA PHE A 120 -7.54 -15.14 -0.86
C PHE A 120 -6.37 -15.91 -0.24
N ILE A 121 -5.72 -15.36 0.78
CA ILE A 121 -4.61 -16.02 1.48
C ILE A 121 -5.11 -17.31 2.16
N ASN A 122 -6.24 -17.25 2.87
CA ASN A 122 -6.84 -18.42 3.52
C ASN A 122 -7.17 -19.52 2.52
N ASN A 123 -7.79 -19.18 1.39
CA ASN A 123 -8.11 -20.15 0.34
C ASN A 123 -6.86 -20.74 -0.30
N SER A 124 -5.81 -19.94 -0.50
CA SER A 124 -4.53 -20.40 -1.05
C SER A 124 -3.83 -21.38 -0.09
N LEU A 125 -3.81 -21.07 1.21
CA LEU A 125 -3.25 -21.95 2.23
C LEU A 125 -4.07 -23.25 2.37
N ALA A 126 -5.40 -23.17 2.31
CA ALA A 126 -6.27 -24.34 2.31
C ALA A 126 -5.96 -25.24 1.11
N GLY A 127 -5.85 -24.68 -0.09
CA GLY A 127 -5.50 -25.44 -1.30
C GLY A 127 -4.13 -26.11 -1.22
N LEU A 128 -3.12 -25.42 -0.65
CA LEU A 128 -1.80 -26.03 -0.40
C LEU A 128 -1.87 -27.16 0.62
N MET A 129 -2.65 -27.00 1.69
CA MET A 129 -2.84 -28.06 2.68
C MET A 129 -3.53 -29.29 2.09
N THR A 130 -4.56 -29.11 1.26
CA THR A 130 -5.22 -30.21 0.54
C THR A 130 -4.23 -30.93 -0.40
N ALA A 131 -3.48 -30.17 -1.21
CA ALA A 131 -2.47 -30.74 -2.12
C ALA A 131 -1.36 -31.51 -1.38
N LEU A 132 -0.97 -31.07 -0.18
CA LEU A 132 0.02 -31.78 0.65
C LEU A 132 -0.55 -33.05 1.30
N ARG A 133 -1.84 -33.06 1.62
CA ARG A 133 -2.52 -34.24 2.18
C ARG A 133 -2.84 -35.29 1.12
N GLY A 134 -2.92 -34.90 -0.15
CA GLY A 134 -3.16 -35.80 -1.28
C GLY A 134 -4.62 -36.20 -1.47
N GLU A 135 -5.55 -35.37 -1.00
CA GLU A 135 -6.98 -35.45 -1.32
C GLU A 135 -7.32 -34.75 -2.64
#